data_AF-A0ABD1P0K0-F1
#
_entry.id   AF-A0ABD1P0K0-F1
#
_cell.length_a   1.000
_cell.length_b   1.000
_cell.length_c   1.000
_cell.angle_alpha   90.00
_cell.angle_beta   90.00
_cell.angle_gamma   90.00
#
_symmetry.space_group_name_H-M   'P 1'
#
loop_
_entity.id
_entity.type
_entity.pdbx_description
1 polymer ?
#
loop_
_entity_poly.entity_id
_entity_poly.type
_entity_poly.pdbx_seq_one_letter_code
_entity_poly.pdbx_strand_id
1 'polypeptide(L)'
;MKARLVVFPIKGRNWCFSRSIDSATVASQSSNTPSTFKDLWKTVFSSSSSSSTDYGNSKRKNASDDSKVELVVDFVTSKMNRAWTNLEKAPQGTLKNKLHRLGLKLLSRVKPSEIFFKSIPKELKCVEITYPSSLNPRLVRRRLRHIAFRGSVIHTQYFYGSAILLPLTSVFMVLPLPNIPFFWILFRTYSHWRAAKGSEKLLHLVTNDSSCPNQHLETMSESTSSNSDKGSDDSVGPPWVFDPSKELDEVILHDDAKGLSQCSIRKICEKFNLNTMDVIKYQDSMH
;
A
#
# COMPACT_ATOMS: atom_id res chain seq x y z
N MET A 1 -1.06 -9.42 8.47
CA MET A 1 0.14 -9.18 7.64
C MET A 1 1.05 -8.19 8.35
N LYS A 2 2.37 -8.31 8.16
CA LYS A 2 3.39 -7.36 8.64
C LYS A 2 3.77 -6.41 7.50
N ALA A 3 4.00 -5.14 7.79
CA ALA A 3 4.50 -4.18 6.81
C ALA A 3 5.84 -3.60 7.19
N ARG A 4 6.79 -3.64 6.26
CA ARG A 4 8.09 -2.99 6.39
C ARG A 4 8.05 -1.60 5.74
N LEU A 5 8.34 -0.58 6.53
CA LEU A 5 8.39 0.82 6.14
C LEU A 5 9.82 1.32 6.31
N VAL A 6 10.35 1.98 5.28
CA VAL A 6 11.66 2.60 5.32
C VAL A 6 11.49 4.10 5.31
N VAL A 7 12.11 4.75 6.29
CA VAL A 7 11.94 6.18 6.55
C VAL A 7 13.31 6.81 6.69
N PHE A 8 13.62 7.80 5.84
CA PHE A 8 14.90 8.51 5.88
C PHE A 8 14.77 9.97 5.45
N PRO A 9 15.61 10.87 5.97
CA PRO A 9 15.69 12.24 5.47
C PRO A 9 16.33 12.27 4.09
N ILE A 10 15.77 13.04 3.16
CA ILE A 10 16.38 13.28 1.83
C ILE A 10 17.16 14.60 1.83
N LYS A 11 16.53 15.66 2.38
CA LYS A 11 17.11 17.01 2.41
C LYS A 11 16.48 17.84 3.53
N GLY A 12 17.25 18.19 4.54
CA GLY A 12 16.82 19.03 5.66
C GLY A 12 15.57 18.50 6.38
N ARG A 13 14.45 19.22 6.26
CA ARG A 13 13.16 18.86 6.89
C ARG A 13 12.30 17.91 6.04
N ASN A 14 12.77 17.50 4.86
CA ASN A 14 12.03 16.64 3.93
C ASN A 14 12.43 15.17 4.07
N TRP A 15 11.42 14.31 4.18
CA TRP A 15 11.56 12.91 4.53
C TRP A 15 10.93 12.03 3.46
N CYS A 16 11.61 10.94 3.12
CA CYS A 16 11.04 9.87 2.32
C CYS A 16 10.26 8.91 3.22
N PHE A 17 9.09 8.48 2.76
CA PHE A 17 8.34 7.40 3.36
C PHE A 17 8.03 6.41 2.26
N SER A 18 8.58 5.20 2.35
CA SER A 18 8.34 4.15 1.37
C SER A 18 8.10 2.82 2.05
N ARG A 19 7.31 1.96 1.42
CA ARG A 19 7.08 0.59 1.86
C ARG A 19 8.02 -0.32 1.07
N SER A 20 8.64 -1.30 1.72
CA SER A 20 9.40 -2.31 1.00
C SER A 20 8.48 -3.24 0.22
N ILE A 21 8.92 -3.66 -0.96
CA ILE A 21 8.17 -4.58 -1.79
C ILE A 21 8.41 -6.00 -1.25
N ASP A 22 7.38 -6.63 -0.68
CA ASP A 22 7.43 -8.04 -0.31
C ASP A 22 7.09 -8.88 -1.56
N SER A 23 8.09 -9.47 -2.21
CA SER A 23 7.94 -10.26 -3.45
C SER A 23 6.89 -11.39 -3.35
N ALA A 24 6.64 -11.91 -2.14
CA ALA A 24 5.60 -12.91 -1.85
C ALA A 24 4.16 -12.42 -2.10
N THR A 25 3.92 -11.11 -2.07
CA THR A 25 2.59 -10.51 -2.31
C THR A 25 2.26 -10.38 -3.79
N VAL A 26 3.28 -10.37 -4.66
CA VAL A 26 3.11 -10.27 -6.11
C VAL A 26 2.81 -11.65 -6.72
N ALA A 27 3.42 -12.71 -6.18
CA ALA A 27 3.22 -14.08 -6.64
C ALA A 27 1.83 -14.66 -6.29
N SER A 28 1.27 -14.28 -5.14
CA SER A 28 -0.02 -14.78 -4.66
C SER A 28 -1.24 -14.23 -5.41
N GLN A 29 -1.10 -13.14 -6.19
CA GLN A 29 -2.17 -12.60 -7.04
C GLN A 29 -2.38 -13.40 -8.34
N SER A 30 -1.49 -14.33 -8.68
CA SER A 30 -1.51 -15.00 -9.99
C SER A 30 -2.19 -16.37 -10.02
N SER A 31 -2.38 -17.04 -8.88
CA SER A 31 -2.73 -18.48 -8.90
C SER A 31 -4.23 -18.78 -8.98
N ASN A 32 -5.11 -17.85 -8.59
CA ASN A 32 -6.53 -18.15 -8.38
C ASN A 32 -7.51 -17.30 -9.22
N THR A 33 -7.05 -16.57 -10.24
CA THR A 33 -7.92 -15.65 -10.99
C THR A 33 -8.76 -16.37 -12.05
N PRO A 34 -10.10 -16.23 -12.05
CA PRO A 34 -10.94 -16.79 -13.11
C PRO A 34 -10.61 -16.16 -14.46
N SER A 35 -10.44 -16.97 -15.50
CA SER A 35 -10.04 -16.49 -16.83
C SER A 35 -11.18 -15.80 -17.60
N THR A 36 -12.44 -16.12 -17.26
CA THR A 36 -13.63 -15.71 -18.02
C THR A 36 -14.70 -15.08 -17.14
N PHE A 37 -15.40 -14.06 -17.67
CA PHE A 37 -16.53 -13.41 -16.99
C PHE A 37 -17.67 -14.39 -16.66
N LYS A 38 -17.91 -15.36 -17.55
CA LYS A 38 -18.90 -16.43 -17.33
C LYS A 38 -18.56 -17.27 -16.11
N ASP A 39 -17.27 -17.56 -15.90
CA ASP A 39 -16.80 -18.37 -14.78
C ASP A 39 -16.90 -17.56 -13.48
N LEU A 40 -16.54 -16.27 -13.51
CA LEU A 40 -16.76 -15.36 -12.38
C LEU A 40 -18.25 -15.25 -12.02
N TRP A 41 -19.13 -15.06 -13.00
CA TRP A 41 -20.58 -14.99 -12.76
C TRP A 41 -21.10 -16.30 -12.16
N LYS A 42 -20.70 -17.46 -12.70
CA LYS A 42 -21.06 -18.76 -12.11
C LYS A 42 -20.57 -18.89 -10.66
N THR A 43 -19.32 -18.53 -10.38
CA THR A 43 -18.77 -18.60 -9.01
C THR A 43 -19.48 -17.65 -8.04
N VAL A 44 -19.87 -16.45 -8.49
CA VAL A 44 -20.56 -15.47 -7.62
C VAL A 44 -22.01 -15.88 -7.36
N PHE A 45 -22.73 -16.34 -8.38
CA PHE A 45 -24.19 -16.55 -8.33
C PHE A 45 -24.61 -18.00 -8.04
N SER A 46 -23.78 -19.01 -8.34
CA SER A 46 -24.11 -20.43 -8.06
C SER A 46 -23.86 -20.85 -6.61
N SER A 47 -23.12 -20.08 -5.82
CA SER A 47 -22.92 -20.35 -4.38
C SER A 47 -24.04 -19.80 -3.49
N SER A 48 -25.02 -19.09 -4.07
CA SER A 48 -26.14 -18.45 -3.35
C SER A 48 -27.33 -19.38 -3.08
N SER A 49 -27.38 -20.57 -3.70
CA SER A 49 -28.57 -21.42 -3.73
C SER A 49 -28.61 -22.55 -2.70
N SER A 50 -27.63 -22.69 -1.81
CA SER A 50 -27.70 -23.66 -0.70
C SER A 50 -28.21 -22.98 0.58
N SER A 51 -29.52 -22.73 0.62
CA SER A 51 -30.23 -22.31 1.83
C SER A 51 -30.48 -23.53 2.74
N SER A 52 -29.71 -23.65 3.81
CA SER A 52 -30.12 -24.41 5.00
C SER A 52 -30.12 -23.46 6.19
N THR A 53 -31.29 -23.27 6.76
CA THR A 53 -31.59 -22.51 7.97
C THR A 53 -30.70 -22.96 9.12
N ASP A 54 -29.83 -22.07 9.61
CA ASP A 54 -29.23 -22.26 10.95
C ASP A 54 -28.82 -20.93 11.59
N TYR A 55 -29.33 -20.73 12.81
CA TYR A 55 -29.17 -19.53 13.63
C TYR A 55 -27.80 -19.55 14.33
N GLY A 56 -26.75 -19.17 13.60
CA GLY A 56 -25.40 -19.03 14.19
C GLY A 56 -24.34 -18.37 13.29
N ASN A 57 -24.69 -17.91 12.10
CA ASN A 57 -23.73 -17.85 10.99
C ASN A 57 -23.36 -16.44 10.49
N SER A 58 -23.33 -15.42 11.37
CA SER A 58 -23.00 -14.04 10.96
C SER A 58 -21.52 -13.90 10.52
N LYS A 59 -20.58 -14.51 11.25
CA LYS A 59 -19.14 -14.43 10.97
C LYS A 59 -18.73 -15.14 9.67
N ARG A 60 -19.39 -16.24 9.32
CA ARG A 60 -19.09 -17.06 8.13
C ARG A 60 -19.64 -16.44 6.84
N LYS A 61 -20.79 -15.73 6.91
CA LYS A 61 -21.34 -14.96 5.79
C LYS A 61 -20.41 -13.83 5.37
N ASN A 62 -19.91 -13.03 6.33
CA ASN A 62 -18.97 -11.94 6.05
C ASN A 62 -17.67 -12.44 5.38
N ALA A 63 -17.09 -13.54 5.86
CA ALA A 63 -15.89 -14.12 5.25
C ALA A 63 -16.14 -14.63 3.81
N SER A 64 -17.32 -15.18 3.54
CA SER A 64 -17.70 -15.63 2.19
C SER A 64 -17.92 -14.45 1.23
N ASP A 65 -18.48 -13.35 1.72
CA ASP A 65 -18.72 -12.17 0.90
C ASP A 65 -17.43 -11.39 0.63
N ASP A 66 -16.53 -11.30 1.60
CA ASP A 66 -15.18 -10.74 1.41
C ASP A 66 -14.41 -11.51 0.31
N SER A 67 -14.45 -12.85 0.35
CA SER A 67 -13.79 -13.68 -0.68
C SER A 67 -14.36 -13.48 -2.08
N LYS A 68 -15.69 -13.28 -2.21
CA LYS A 68 -16.33 -12.98 -3.51
C LYS A 68 -15.91 -11.60 -4.02
N VAL A 69 -15.82 -10.62 -3.12
CA VAL A 69 -15.35 -9.27 -3.47
C VAL A 69 -13.90 -9.31 -3.93
N GLU A 70 -13.04 -10.06 -3.24
CA GLU A 70 -11.64 -10.25 -3.63
C GLU A 70 -11.53 -10.88 -5.03
N LEU A 71 -12.29 -11.93 -5.33
CA LEU A 71 -12.30 -12.56 -6.66
C LEU A 71 -12.74 -11.59 -7.78
N VAL A 72 -13.75 -10.77 -7.53
CA VAL A 72 -14.20 -9.76 -8.49
C VAL A 72 -13.13 -8.68 -8.70
N VAL A 73 -12.51 -8.23 -7.62
CA VAL A 73 -11.42 -7.25 -7.66
C VAL A 73 -10.23 -7.81 -8.42
N ASP A 74 -9.86 -9.07 -8.20
CA ASP A 74 -8.74 -9.72 -8.88
C ASP A 74 -9.01 -9.89 -10.38
N PHE A 75 -10.24 -10.26 -10.75
CA PHE A 75 -10.63 -10.34 -12.15
C PHE A 75 -10.54 -8.98 -12.85
N VAL A 76 -11.11 -7.93 -12.26
CA VAL A 76 -11.06 -6.57 -12.82
C VAL A 76 -9.60 -6.09 -12.92
N THR A 77 -8.81 -6.32 -11.87
CA THR A 77 -7.39 -5.96 -11.83
C THR A 77 -6.61 -6.67 -12.94
N SER A 78 -6.79 -7.98 -13.12
CA SER A 78 -6.11 -8.75 -14.16
C SER A 78 -6.48 -8.28 -15.58
N LYS A 79 -7.77 -7.98 -15.83
CA LYS A 79 -8.25 -7.43 -17.11
C LYS A 79 -7.67 -6.04 -17.38
N MET A 80 -7.64 -5.17 -16.37
CA MET A 80 -7.05 -3.84 -16.48
C MET A 80 -5.55 -3.91 -16.75
N ASN A 81 -4.81 -4.78 -16.05
CA ASN A 81 -3.38 -4.98 -16.26
C ASN A 81 -3.09 -5.49 -17.69
N ARG A 82 -3.89 -6.43 -18.20
CA ARG A 82 -3.79 -6.89 -19.60
C ARG A 82 -4.09 -5.77 -20.59
N ALA A 83 -5.14 -4.96 -20.35
CA ALA A 83 -5.45 -3.83 -21.21
C ALA A 83 -4.33 -2.78 -21.20
N TRP A 84 -3.77 -2.48 -20.02
CA TRP A 84 -2.68 -1.54 -19.84
C TRP A 84 -1.39 -1.99 -20.55
N THR A 85 -0.98 -3.24 -20.37
CA THR A 85 0.19 -3.82 -21.07
C THR A 85 0.00 -3.87 -22.59
N ASN A 86 -1.23 -4.08 -23.07
CA ASN A 86 -1.53 -3.97 -24.50
C ASN A 86 -1.45 -2.53 -25.03
N LEU A 87 -1.80 -1.54 -24.21
CA LEU A 87 -1.63 -0.11 -24.55
C LEU A 87 -0.15 0.28 -24.60
N GLU A 88 0.66 -0.26 -23.69
CA GLU A 88 2.11 -0.06 -23.64
C GLU A 88 2.82 -0.60 -24.89
N LYS A 89 2.41 -1.79 -25.36
CA LYS A 89 2.96 -2.43 -26.57
C LYS A 89 2.50 -1.81 -27.89
N ALA A 90 1.57 -0.86 -27.88
CA ALA A 90 1.02 -0.30 -29.10
C ALA A 90 2.07 0.55 -29.88
N PRO A 91 2.06 0.49 -31.22
CA PRO A 91 3.06 1.19 -32.04
C PRO A 91 3.06 2.71 -31.82
N GLN A 92 4.22 3.33 -32.09
CA GLN A 92 4.42 4.77 -31.95
C GLN A 92 3.53 5.53 -32.94
N GLY A 93 2.72 6.46 -32.44
CA GLY A 93 1.82 7.31 -33.25
C GLY A 93 0.33 6.96 -33.15
N THR A 94 -0.03 5.74 -32.73
CA THR A 94 -1.43 5.33 -32.55
C THR A 94 -2.10 6.07 -31.38
N LEU A 95 -3.41 6.31 -31.46
CA LEU A 95 -4.21 6.88 -30.36
C LEU A 95 -4.02 6.13 -29.03
N LYS A 96 -3.82 4.80 -29.08
CA LYS A 96 -3.53 3.93 -27.92
C LYS A 96 -2.21 4.31 -27.22
N ASN A 97 -1.16 4.59 -27.98
CA ASN A 97 0.13 5.01 -27.42
C ASN A 97 0.08 6.46 -26.92
N LYS A 98 -0.67 7.35 -27.60
CA LYS A 98 -0.97 8.70 -27.07
C LYS A 98 -1.71 8.62 -25.74
N LEU A 99 -2.69 7.71 -25.63
CA LEU A 99 -3.43 7.47 -24.40
C LEU A 99 -2.54 6.90 -23.28
N HIS A 100 -1.67 5.94 -23.60
CA HIS A 100 -0.68 5.42 -22.67
C HIS A 100 0.25 6.52 -22.13
N ARG A 101 0.80 7.36 -23.02
CA ARG A 101 1.63 8.51 -22.63
C ARG A 101 0.87 9.53 -21.79
N LEU A 102 -0.36 9.87 -22.15
CA LEU A 102 -1.21 10.76 -21.36
C LEU A 102 -1.49 10.16 -19.98
N GLY A 103 -1.79 8.86 -19.90
CA GLY A 103 -1.98 8.13 -18.66
C GLY A 103 -0.72 8.17 -17.78
N LEU A 104 0.46 7.89 -18.33
CA LEU A 104 1.73 8.02 -17.60
C LEU A 104 1.98 9.45 -17.13
N LYS A 105 1.69 10.46 -17.95
CA LYS A 105 1.80 11.88 -17.58
C LYS A 105 0.82 12.29 -16.47
N LEU A 106 -0.33 11.64 -16.39
CA LEU A 106 -1.30 11.86 -15.32
C LEU A 106 -0.89 11.12 -14.03
N LEU A 107 -0.43 9.87 -14.13
CA LEU A 107 0.08 9.09 -13.01
C LEU A 107 1.36 9.71 -12.41
N SER A 108 2.22 10.28 -13.24
CA SER A 108 3.42 10.99 -12.77
C SER A 108 3.08 12.22 -11.92
N ARG A 109 1.88 12.80 -12.03
CA ARG A 109 1.43 13.94 -11.19
C ARG A 109 0.88 13.54 -9.82
N VAL A 110 0.66 12.25 -9.57
CA VAL A 110 0.13 11.77 -8.28
C VAL A 110 1.15 12.03 -7.17
N LYS A 111 0.76 12.63 -6.04
CA LYS A 111 1.70 12.95 -4.97
C LYS A 111 2.36 11.68 -4.40
N PRO A 112 3.66 11.71 -4.05
CA PRO A 112 4.35 10.54 -3.54
C PRO A 112 3.76 10.04 -2.20
N SER A 113 3.26 10.94 -1.36
CA SER A 113 2.52 10.59 -0.14
C SER A 113 1.26 9.76 -0.41
N GLU A 114 0.57 10.01 -1.52
CA GLU A 114 -0.62 9.26 -1.91
C GLU A 114 -0.26 7.83 -2.32
N ILE A 115 0.84 7.66 -3.06
CA ILE A 115 1.38 6.35 -3.46
C ILE A 115 1.78 5.56 -2.21
N PHE A 116 2.49 6.21 -1.28
CA PHE A 116 2.85 5.64 0.01
C PHE A 116 1.63 5.12 0.76
N PHE A 117 0.62 5.95 1.02
CA PHE A 117 -0.56 5.51 1.78
C PHE A 117 -1.39 4.44 1.08
N LYS A 118 -1.42 4.42 -0.26
CA LYS A 118 -2.10 3.36 -1.01
C LYS A 118 -1.41 2.01 -0.89
N SER A 119 -0.08 2.00 -0.76
CA SER A 119 0.71 0.78 -0.60
C SER A 119 0.45 0.06 0.73
N ILE A 120 -0.17 0.76 1.70
CA ILE A 120 -0.48 0.25 3.04
C ILE A 120 -1.65 -0.76 2.96
N PRO A 121 -1.46 -2.04 3.32
CA PRO A 121 -2.52 -3.05 3.34
C PRO A 121 -3.74 -2.64 4.18
N LYS A 122 -4.92 -3.17 3.85
CA LYS A 122 -6.14 -2.97 4.67
C LYS A 122 -6.00 -3.64 6.04
N GLU A 123 -5.36 -4.81 6.06
CA GLU A 123 -5.17 -5.67 7.25
C GLU A 123 -3.74 -5.63 7.77
N LEU A 124 -3.36 -4.47 8.28
CA LEU A 124 -2.10 -4.33 9.00
C LEU A 124 -2.28 -4.69 10.46
N LYS A 125 -1.55 -5.72 10.88
CA LYS A 125 -1.41 -6.10 12.29
C LYS A 125 -0.16 -5.45 12.90
N CYS A 126 0.91 -5.35 12.12
CA CYS A 126 2.24 -4.98 12.59
C CYS A 126 3.00 -4.15 11.57
N VAL A 127 3.80 -3.20 12.05
CA VAL A 127 4.63 -2.34 11.20
C VAL A 127 6.07 -2.31 11.70
N GLU A 128 6.99 -2.73 10.85
CA GLU A 128 8.43 -2.65 11.05
C GLU A 128 8.92 -1.36 10.40
N ILE A 129 9.53 -0.45 11.16
CA ILE A 129 10.03 0.83 10.67
C ILE A 129 11.54 0.81 10.69
N THR A 130 12.16 0.76 9.51
CA THR A 130 13.60 0.91 9.34
C THR A 130 13.95 2.38 9.17
N TYR A 131 14.89 2.86 9.98
CA TYR A 131 15.33 4.25 9.99
C TYR A 131 16.84 4.34 10.21
N PRO A 132 17.49 5.44 9.81
CA PRO A 132 18.90 5.68 10.10
C PRO A 132 19.18 5.67 11.60
N SER A 133 20.18 4.91 12.06
CA SER A 133 20.55 4.79 13.48
C SER A 133 21.07 6.10 14.09
N SER A 134 21.56 7.03 13.27
CA SER A 134 21.93 8.39 13.67
C SER A 134 20.74 9.23 14.14
N LEU A 135 19.50 8.79 13.92
CA LEU A 135 18.31 9.59 14.12
C LEU A 135 17.47 9.08 15.30
N ASN A 136 16.89 10.00 16.08
CA ASN A 136 16.09 9.64 17.25
C ASN A 136 14.75 8.98 16.86
N PRO A 137 14.41 7.78 17.41
CA PRO A 137 13.16 7.09 17.06
C PRO A 137 11.90 7.89 17.43
N ARG A 138 11.97 8.72 18.49
CA ARG A 138 10.90 9.64 18.89
C ARG A 138 10.56 10.67 17.79
N LEU A 139 11.57 11.15 17.06
CA LEU A 139 11.37 12.09 15.96
C LEU A 139 10.71 11.41 14.77
N VAL A 140 11.17 10.20 14.41
CA VAL A 140 10.55 9.36 13.37
C VAL A 140 9.08 9.15 13.68
N ARG A 141 8.75 8.74 14.91
CA ARG A 141 7.37 8.51 15.36
C ARG A 141 6.52 9.78 15.24
N ARG A 142 7.03 10.93 15.72
CA ARG A 142 6.31 12.21 15.64
C ARG A 142 6.05 12.61 14.19
N ARG A 143 7.05 12.44 13.31
CA ARG A 143 6.92 12.75 11.87
C ARG A 143 5.94 11.81 11.19
N LEU A 144 6.01 10.51 11.47
CA LEU A 144 5.12 9.50 10.89
C LEU A 144 3.67 9.72 11.31
N ARG A 145 3.42 10.03 12.60
CA ARG A 145 2.09 10.39 13.10
C ARG A 145 1.55 11.64 12.41
N HIS A 146 2.39 12.66 12.26
CA HIS A 146 1.99 13.91 11.64
C HIS A 146 1.66 13.74 10.14
N ILE A 147 2.47 12.98 9.38
CA ILE A 147 2.16 12.72 7.97
C ILE A 147 0.91 11.85 7.83
N ALA A 148 0.71 10.86 8.70
CA ALA A 148 -0.50 10.03 8.71
C ALA A 148 -1.76 10.85 9.00
N PHE A 149 -1.73 11.71 10.03
CA PHE A 149 -2.84 12.61 10.35
C PHE A 149 -3.13 13.63 9.24
N ARG A 150 -2.09 14.26 8.67
CA ARG A 150 -2.29 15.16 7.52
C ARG A 150 -2.84 14.41 6.30
N GLY A 151 -2.35 13.20 6.07
CA GLY A 151 -2.80 12.31 5.01
C GLY A 151 -4.29 11.98 5.14
N SER A 152 -4.76 11.65 6.35
CA SER A 152 -6.16 11.29 6.56
C SER A 152 -7.10 12.46 6.29
N VAL A 153 -6.77 13.66 6.76
CA VAL A 153 -7.59 14.86 6.53
C VAL A 153 -7.59 15.25 5.05
N ILE A 154 -6.41 15.40 4.45
CA ILE A 154 -6.27 15.90 3.07
C ILE A 154 -6.90 14.93 2.07
N HIS A 155 -6.64 13.62 2.20
CA HIS A 155 -7.18 12.64 1.26
C HIS A 155 -8.67 12.43 1.43
N THR A 156 -9.22 12.58 2.65
CA THR A 156 -10.67 12.54 2.86
C THR A 156 -11.36 13.73 2.20
N GLN A 157 -10.81 14.95 2.33
CA GLN A 157 -11.35 16.13 1.64
C GLN A 157 -11.34 15.97 0.11
N TYR A 158 -10.21 15.53 -0.46
CA TYR A 158 -10.14 15.30 -1.90
C TYR A 158 -11.02 14.13 -2.37
N PHE A 159 -11.24 13.11 -1.53
CA PHE A 159 -12.19 12.04 -1.81
C PHE A 159 -13.61 12.59 -1.97
N TYR A 160 -14.10 13.36 -0.99
CA TYR A 160 -15.43 13.96 -1.07
C TYR A 160 -15.56 14.90 -2.27
N GLY A 161 -14.56 15.76 -2.52
CA GLY A 161 -14.56 16.65 -3.68
C GLY A 161 -14.61 15.89 -5.01
N SER A 162 -13.85 14.80 -5.13
CA SER A 162 -13.85 13.96 -6.34
C SER A 162 -15.14 13.15 -6.48
N ALA A 163 -15.73 12.70 -5.37
CA ALA A 163 -16.98 11.95 -5.35
C ALA A 163 -18.17 12.81 -5.82
N ILE A 164 -18.22 14.08 -5.43
CA ILE A 164 -19.24 15.03 -5.92
C ILE A 164 -19.08 15.31 -7.42
N LEU A 165 -17.86 15.25 -7.94
CA LEU A 165 -17.56 15.50 -9.36
C LEU A 165 -17.87 14.30 -10.28
N LEU A 166 -18.02 13.10 -9.72
CA LEU A 166 -18.37 11.89 -10.48
C LEU A 166 -19.70 11.99 -11.24
N PRO A 167 -20.85 12.35 -10.63
CA PRO A 167 -22.10 12.48 -11.36
C PRO A 167 -22.01 13.54 -12.46
N LEU A 168 -21.33 14.66 -12.20
CA LEU A 168 -21.14 15.72 -13.19
C LEU A 168 -20.38 15.20 -14.42
N THR A 169 -19.33 14.42 -14.21
CA THR A 169 -18.53 13.87 -15.32
C THR A 169 -19.13 12.64 -15.97
N SER A 170 -20.05 11.95 -15.29
CA SER A 170 -20.84 10.86 -15.87
C SER A 170 -21.76 11.36 -16.99
N VAL A 171 -22.26 12.60 -16.93
CA VAL A 171 -23.10 13.17 -18.01
C VAL A 171 -22.34 13.24 -19.33
N PHE A 172 -21.05 13.56 -19.27
CA PHE A 172 -20.18 13.62 -20.46
C PHE A 172 -19.83 12.24 -21.02
N MET A 173 -20.15 11.15 -20.32
CA MET A 173 -19.89 9.77 -20.78
C MET A 173 -20.71 9.41 -22.02
N VAL A 174 -21.82 10.12 -22.27
CA VAL A 174 -22.72 9.91 -23.42
C VAL A 174 -22.04 10.31 -24.74
N LEU A 175 -20.96 11.10 -24.72
CA LEU A 175 -20.24 11.50 -25.91
C LEU A 175 -19.36 10.36 -26.46
N PRO A 176 -19.21 10.21 -27.78
CA PRO A 176 -18.42 9.15 -28.42
C PRO A 176 -16.89 9.31 -28.26
N LEU A 177 -16.44 10.27 -27.45
CA LEU A 177 -15.05 10.53 -27.17
C LEU A 177 -14.51 9.52 -26.12
N PRO A 178 -13.20 9.24 -26.10
CA PRO A 178 -12.60 8.49 -25.00
C PRO A 178 -12.83 9.27 -23.71
N ASN A 179 -13.65 8.72 -22.80
CA ASN A 179 -14.12 9.33 -21.55
C ASN A 179 -13.01 9.45 -20.47
N ILE A 180 -11.84 9.96 -20.87
CA ILE A 180 -10.65 10.18 -20.03
C ILE A 180 -10.99 11.00 -18.78
N PRO A 181 -11.79 12.10 -18.83
CA PRO A 181 -12.11 12.87 -17.64
C PRO A 181 -12.85 12.06 -16.57
N PHE A 182 -13.84 11.28 -16.99
CA PHE A 182 -14.61 10.41 -16.09
C PHE A 182 -13.71 9.35 -15.44
N PHE A 183 -12.94 8.61 -16.25
CA PHE A 183 -12.02 7.59 -15.73
C PHE A 183 -10.94 8.18 -14.84
N TRP A 184 -10.46 9.38 -15.13
CA TRP A 184 -9.51 10.09 -14.29
C TRP A 184 -10.11 10.44 -12.93
N ILE A 185 -11.33 11.00 -12.90
CA ILE A 185 -11.99 11.35 -11.63
C ILE A 185 -12.32 10.09 -10.84
N LEU A 186 -12.78 9.03 -11.48
CA LEU A 186 -13.01 7.74 -10.84
C LEU A 186 -11.73 7.19 -10.20
N PHE A 187 -10.63 7.21 -10.94
CA PHE A 187 -9.32 6.86 -10.41
C PHE A 187 -8.93 7.76 -9.23
N ARG A 188 -9.14 9.08 -9.30
CA ARG A 188 -8.83 10.02 -8.21
C ARG A 188 -9.67 9.76 -6.97
N THR A 189 -10.96 9.51 -7.12
CA THR A 189 -11.86 9.16 -6.02
C THR A 189 -11.38 7.89 -5.32
N TYR A 190 -11.11 6.81 -6.08
CA TYR A 190 -10.60 5.56 -5.51
C TYR A 190 -9.23 5.74 -4.84
N SER A 191 -8.32 6.45 -5.51
CA SER A 191 -6.95 6.67 -5.05
C SER A 191 -6.93 7.44 -3.74
N HIS A 192 -7.76 8.48 -3.61
CA HIS A 192 -7.90 9.25 -2.38
C HIS A 192 -8.61 8.48 -1.27
N TRP A 193 -9.67 7.74 -1.58
CA TRP A 193 -10.32 6.87 -0.61
C TRP A 193 -9.34 5.84 -0.05
N ARG A 194 -8.58 5.17 -0.93
CA ARG A 194 -7.61 4.14 -0.54
C ARG A 194 -6.48 4.75 0.30
N ALA A 195 -5.96 5.90 -0.10
CA ALA A 195 -4.93 6.63 0.66
C ALA A 195 -5.45 7.09 2.04
N ALA A 196 -6.68 7.60 2.11
CA ALA A 196 -7.30 7.99 3.38
C ALA A 196 -7.38 6.80 4.34
N LYS A 197 -7.88 5.65 3.87
CA LYS A 197 -7.95 4.42 4.68
C LYS A 197 -6.57 3.91 5.09
N GLY A 198 -5.57 3.97 4.20
CA GLY A 198 -4.19 3.60 4.54
C GLY A 198 -3.59 4.52 5.63
N SER A 199 -3.83 5.83 5.53
CA SER A 199 -3.34 6.80 6.50
C SER A 199 -4.05 6.71 7.86
N GLU A 200 -5.36 6.45 7.90
CA GLU A 200 -6.13 6.19 9.13
C GLU A 200 -5.61 4.93 9.83
N LYS A 201 -5.38 3.86 9.07
CA LYS A 201 -4.82 2.63 9.61
C LYS A 201 -3.44 2.87 10.18
N LEU A 202 -2.55 3.53 9.42
CA LEU A 202 -1.22 3.87 9.92
C LEU A 202 -1.28 4.77 11.16
N LEU A 203 -2.20 5.73 11.21
CA LEU A 203 -2.36 6.63 12.35
C LEU A 203 -2.83 5.89 13.60
N HIS A 204 -3.87 5.04 13.47
CA HIS A 204 -4.38 4.21 14.56
C HIS A 204 -3.28 3.32 15.11
N LEU A 205 -2.56 2.70 14.19
CA LEU A 205 -1.45 1.84 14.48
C LEU A 205 -0.35 2.67 15.23
N VAL A 206 0.14 3.80 14.72
CA VAL A 206 1.22 4.60 15.38
C VAL A 206 0.79 5.21 16.72
N THR A 207 -0.53 5.36 16.92
CA THR A 207 -1.15 5.94 18.11
C THR A 207 -1.38 4.90 19.20
N ASN A 208 -1.87 3.71 18.84
CA ASN A 208 -2.21 2.66 19.78
C ASN A 208 -1.04 1.70 19.96
N ASP A 209 -0.55 1.57 21.20
CA ASP A 209 0.53 0.66 21.58
C ASP A 209 0.09 -0.81 21.69
N SER A 210 -1.03 -1.20 21.07
CA SER A 210 -1.57 -2.57 21.18
C SER A 210 -0.76 -3.62 20.39
N SER A 211 0.14 -4.27 21.13
CA SER A 211 1.02 -5.41 20.83
C SER A 211 0.73 -6.24 19.58
N CYS A 212 1.82 -6.62 18.89
CA CYS A 212 1.79 -7.56 17.78
C CYS A 212 1.84 -9.00 18.29
N PRO A 213 0.91 -9.89 17.90
CA PRO A 213 1.07 -11.31 18.15
C PRO A 213 2.26 -11.82 17.31
N ASN A 214 3.35 -12.18 17.99
CA ASN A 214 4.48 -12.87 17.37
C ASN A 214 3.97 -14.18 16.73
N GLN A 215 4.02 -14.27 15.40
CA GLN A 215 3.98 -15.55 14.70
C GLN A 215 5.37 -15.81 14.16
N HIS A 216 6.23 -16.39 15.01
CA HIS A 216 7.40 -17.11 14.54
C HIS A 216 7.24 -18.56 15.01
N LEU A 217 7.07 -19.44 14.02
CA LEU A 217 6.85 -20.88 14.17
C LEU A 217 8.12 -21.57 14.71
N GLU A 218 7.85 -22.65 15.43
CA GLU A 218 8.72 -23.65 16.05
C GLU A 218 9.85 -24.15 15.14
N THR A 219 11.02 -24.40 15.73
CA THR A 219 11.89 -25.53 15.34
C THR A 219 12.60 -26.03 16.60
N MET A 220 12.35 -27.32 16.86
CA MET A 220 12.84 -28.23 17.90
C MET A 220 14.20 -27.92 18.54
N SER A 221 14.25 -27.97 19.88
CA SER A 221 15.23 -28.81 20.58
C SER A 221 14.67 -29.25 21.93
N GLU A 222 14.63 -30.57 22.13
CA GLU A 222 14.27 -31.27 23.37
C GLU A 222 15.39 -31.20 24.42
N SER A 223 15.00 -31.51 25.68
CA SER A 223 15.80 -31.77 26.90
C SER A 223 16.18 -30.49 27.68
N THR A 224 15.95 -30.34 29.00
CA THR A 224 15.63 -31.24 30.11
C THR A 224 14.86 -30.46 31.20
N SER A 225 14.02 -31.17 31.94
CA SER A 225 13.21 -30.76 33.11
C SER A 225 13.96 -30.05 34.26
N SER A 226 13.35 -29.00 34.83
CA SER A 226 13.19 -28.83 36.29
C SER A 226 12.22 -27.68 36.63
N ASN A 227 11.22 -27.99 37.47
CA ASN A 227 10.18 -27.09 37.99
C ASN A 227 10.72 -25.93 38.85
N SER A 228 10.15 -24.74 38.69
CA SER A 228 9.84 -23.82 39.81
C SER A 228 8.92 -22.68 39.39
N ASP A 229 7.79 -22.57 40.10
CA ASP A 229 6.80 -21.48 40.06
C ASP A 229 7.41 -20.08 40.21
N LYS A 230 7.00 -19.15 39.33
CA LYS A 230 6.41 -17.82 39.65
C LYS A 230 6.59 -16.82 38.49
N GLY A 231 5.46 -16.31 37.99
CA GLY A 231 5.35 -15.00 37.33
C GLY A 231 5.82 -14.94 35.88
N SER A 232 4.99 -15.42 34.95
CA SER A 232 5.13 -15.11 33.53
C SER A 232 4.75 -13.65 33.28
N ASP A 233 5.72 -12.75 33.36
CA ASP A 233 5.62 -11.44 32.73
C ASP A 233 5.94 -11.65 31.23
N ASP A 234 4.95 -12.17 30.50
CA ASP A 234 5.00 -12.28 29.03
C ASP A 234 4.97 -10.85 28.48
N SER A 235 6.14 -10.21 28.41
CA SER A 235 6.31 -8.90 27.79
C SER A 235 6.08 -9.01 26.28
N VAL A 236 4.81 -9.02 25.89
CA VAL A 236 4.37 -8.99 24.49
C VAL A 236 4.88 -7.68 23.88
N GLY A 237 5.85 -7.80 22.98
CA GLY A 237 6.53 -6.67 22.35
C GLY A 237 5.58 -5.69 21.66
N PRO A 238 6.01 -4.43 21.48
CA PRO A 238 5.18 -3.39 20.91
C PRO A 238 4.71 -3.75 19.49
N PRO A 239 3.58 -3.19 19.03
CA PRO A 239 3.04 -3.42 17.68
C PRO A 239 3.93 -2.92 16.53
N TRP A 240 5.07 -2.34 16.89
CA TRP A 240 6.02 -1.64 16.05
C TRP A 240 7.41 -2.07 16.45
N VAL A 241 8.19 -2.51 15.47
CA VAL A 241 9.61 -2.71 15.67
C VAL A 241 10.33 -1.57 14.98
N PHE A 242 11.03 -0.75 15.74
CA PHE A 242 11.91 0.29 15.24
C PHE A 242 13.28 -0.33 15.03
N ASP A 243 13.65 -0.56 13.78
CA ASP A 243 14.91 -1.18 13.41
C ASP A 243 15.90 -0.10 12.94
N PRO A 244 16.85 0.32 13.81
CA PRO A 244 17.90 1.24 13.40
C PRO A 244 18.83 0.54 12.41
N SER A 245 19.01 1.11 11.22
CA SER A 245 19.92 0.59 10.19
C SER A 245 21.15 1.48 10.08
N LYS A 246 22.31 0.93 10.49
CA LYS A 246 23.63 1.56 10.30
C LYS A 246 24.00 1.67 8.82
N GLU A 247 23.55 0.71 8.03
CA GLU A 247 23.79 0.68 6.58
C GLU A 247 23.11 1.84 5.86
N LEU A 248 21.94 2.25 6.36
CA LEU A 248 21.22 3.41 5.85
C LEU A 248 21.95 4.71 6.24
N ASP A 249 22.58 4.76 7.42
CA ASP A 249 23.43 5.90 7.81
C ASP A 249 24.68 6.01 6.93
N GLU A 250 25.37 4.91 6.63
CA GLU A 250 26.58 4.92 5.80
C GLU A 250 26.32 5.54 4.43
N VAL A 251 25.18 5.22 3.80
CA VAL A 251 24.80 5.79 2.50
C VAL A 251 24.36 7.25 2.60
N ILE A 252 23.73 7.65 3.71
CA ILE A 252 23.27 9.04 3.93
C ILE A 252 24.43 9.97 4.32
N LEU A 253 25.40 9.48 5.10
CA LEU A 253 26.57 10.24 5.55
C LEU A 253 27.52 10.59 4.42
N HIS A 254 27.52 9.81 3.34
CA HIS A 254 28.42 9.98 2.20
C HIS A 254 27.94 11.06 1.20
N ASP A 255 26.77 11.67 1.42
CA ASP A 255 26.17 12.68 0.53
C ASP A 255 26.25 14.11 1.11
N ASP A 256 26.46 15.08 0.22
CA ASP A 256 26.69 16.49 0.54
C ASP A 256 25.44 17.20 1.12
N ALA A 257 25.67 18.36 1.76
CA ALA A 257 24.65 19.26 2.31
C ALA A 257 23.54 19.72 1.32
N LYS A 258 23.67 19.41 0.03
CA LYS A 258 22.69 19.71 -1.02
C LYS A 258 21.55 18.69 -1.13
N GLY A 259 21.65 17.53 -0.47
CA GLY A 259 20.65 16.44 -0.45
C GLY A 259 21.18 15.14 -1.08
N LEU A 260 20.44 14.03 -0.90
CA LEU A 260 20.85 12.71 -1.40
C LEU A 260 21.05 12.68 -2.93
N SER A 261 22.17 12.12 -3.39
CA SER A 261 22.43 11.95 -4.82
C SER A 261 21.57 10.83 -5.41
N GLN A 262 21.28 10.88 -6.71
CA GLN A 262 20.50 9.84 -7.39
C GLN A 262 21.17 8.46 -7.32
N CYS A 263 22.51 8.42 -7.27
CA CYS A 263 23.28 7.19 -7.11
C CYS A 263 23.06 6.55 -5.73
N SER A 264 23.11 7.37 -4.67
CA SER A 264 22.82 6.92 -3.30
C SER A 264 21.37 6.44 -3.15
N ILE A 265 20.42 7.16 -3.74
CA ILE A 265 19.00 6.76 -3.76
C ILE A 265 18.85 5.37 -4.39
N ARG A 266 19.48 5.12 -5.54
CA ARG A 266 19.41 3.83 -6.21
C ARG A 266 19.98 2.70 -5.34
N LYS A 267 21.13 2.93 -4.69
CA LYS A 267 21.73 1.96 -3.75
C LYS A 267 20.80 1.63 -2.58
N ILE A 268 20.16 2.64 -1.98
CA ILE A 268 19.16 2.44 -0.92
C ILE A 268 17.97 1.62 -1.44
N CYS A 269 17.47 1.97 -2.64
CA CYS A 269 16.32 1.28 -3.22
C CYS A 269 16.61 -0.20 -3.51
N GLU A 270 17.78 -0.52 -4.04
CA GLU A 270 18.21 -1.90 -4.29
C GLU A 270 18.35 -2.68 -2.99
N LYS A 271 18.92 -2.06 -1.94
CA LYS A 271 19.16 -2.74 -0.66
C LYS A 271 17.90 -2.99 0.15
N PHE A 272 16.96 -2.04 0.15
CA PHE A 272 15.72 -2.11 0.93
C PHE A 272 14.48 -2.50 0.11
N ASN A 273 14.66 -2.93 -1.14
CA ASN A 273 13.59 -3.29 -2.07
C ASN A 273 12.53 -2.18 -2.19
N LEU A 274 12.97 -0.93 -2.38
CA LEU A 274 12.10 0.22 -2.58
C LEU A 274 11.93 0.54 -4.06
N ASN A 275 10.80 1.12 -4.43
CA ASN A 275 10.60 1.65 -5.77
C ASN A 275 11.40 2.95 -5.98
N THR A 276 12.43 2.90 -6.84
CA THR A 276 13.30 4.05 -7.13
C THR A 276 12.53 5.26 -7.65
N MET A 277 11.50 5.05 -8.49
CA MET A 277 10.72 6.15 -9.07
C MET A 277 9.96 6.93 -8.00
N ASP A 278 9.46 6.24 -6.97
CA ASP A 278 8.72 6.89 -5.88
C ASP A 278 9.64 7.73 -5.00
N VAL A 279 10.87 7.25 -4.74
CA VAL A 279 11.88 7.98 -3.96
C VAL A 279 12.40 9.20 -4.72
N ILE A 280 12.70 9.07 -6.02
CA ILE A 280 13.09 10.21 -6.86
C ILE A 280 11.96 11.25 -6.90
N LYS A 281 10.70 10.81 -6.96
CA LYS A 281 9.55 11.72 -6.92
C LYS A 281 9.45 12.50 -5.61
N TYR A 282 9.83 11.90 -4.48
CA TYR A 282 9.95 12.63 -3.22
C TYR A 282 11.01 13.73 -3.29
N GLN A 283 12.12 13.51 -4.01
CA GLN A 283 13.16 14.49 -4.27
C GLN A 283 12.71 15.59 -5.24
N ASP A 284 12.03 15.23 -6.33
CA ASP A 284 11.56 16.20 -7.35
C ASP A 284 10.41 17.08 -6.84
N SER A 285 9.57 16.55 -5.94
CA SER A 285 8.54 17.30 -5.21
C SER A 285 9.11 18.46 -4.36
N MET A 286 10.44 18.61 -4.29
CA MET A 286 11.15 19.62 -3.52
C MET A 286 11.57 20.85 -4.33
N HIS A 287 11.42 20.83 -5.67
CA HIS A 287 11.69 21.95 -6.58
C HIS A 287 10.38 22.58 -7.07
#